data_AF-X1J8X9-F1
#
_entry.id   AF-X1J8X9-F1
#
_cell.length_a   1.000
_cell.length_b   1.000
_cell.length_c   1.000
_cell.angle_alpha   90.00
_cell.angle_beta   90.00
_cell.angle_gamma   90.00
#
_symmetry.space_group_name_H-M   'P 1'
#
loop_
_entity.id
_entity.type
_entity.pdbx_description
1 polymer ?
#
loop_
_entity_poly.entity_id
_entity_poly.type
_entity_poly.pdbx_seq_one_letter_code
_entity_poly.pdbx_strand_id
1 'polypeptide(L)'
;MRIAISATGPTLDAEVDPRFGRCQYFVIVDPETMEFEALENSSAMAAGGAGISAAQMITGKGVEVVLTGNCGPNAYQVLSAAGLRVITGVSGKVRDAIQAYKSGQFQATSQPTVDAHFGMGATPGTGAGAGFGMGGGGMGMRRGMGMGMGRGMGRGMGMGRGMGRGMGMGGGMGAGIMPPVSPTPQPATPEQELEALRAQSQALAQQLSEIQRSIEELEKKRK
;
A
#
# COMPACT_ATOMS: atom_id res chain seq x y z
N MET A 1 -28.42 -17.55 -6.12
CA MET A 1 -27.11 -16.96 -6.53
C MET A 1 -26.41 -16.51 -5.27
N ARG A 2 -25.11 -16.73 -5.07
CA ARG A 2 -24.42 -16.33 -3.83
C ARG A 2 -23.44 -15.18 -4.01
N ILE A 3 -23.49 -14.23 -3.08
CA ILE A 3 -22.60 -13.07 -3.02
C ILE A 3 -21.81 -13.13 -1.72
N ALA A 4 -20.49 -12.94 -1.78
CA ALA A 4 -19.66 -12.73 -0.59
C ALA A 4 -19.36 -11.25 -0.41
N ILE A 5 -19.48 -10.76 0.82
CA ILE A 5 -19.16 -9.38 1.19
C ILE A 5 -18.08 -9.41 2.26
N SER A 6 -16.99 -8.67 2.06
CA SER A 6 -15.99 -8.47 3.12
C SER A 6 -16.57 -7.59 4.22
N ALA A 7 -16.57 -8.06 5.47
CA ALA A 7 -17.21 -7.38 6.58
C ALA A 7 -16.31 -7.29 7.81
N THR A 8 -16.55 -6.27 8.62
CA THR A 8 -15.89 -6.07 9.92
C THR A 8 -16.53 -6.89 11.04
N GLY A 9 -17.70 -7.48 10.81
CA GLY A 9 -18.42 -8.32 11.75
C GLY A 9 -19.31 -9.38 11.08
N PRO A 10 -19.89 -10.31 11.84
CA PRO A 10 -20.62 -11.47 11.32
C PRO A 10 -22.11 -11.18 11.00
N THR A 11 -22.52 -9.91 10.89
CA THR A 11 -23.92 -9.52 10.72
C THR A 11 -24.13 -8.65 9.49
N LEU A 12 -25.37 -8.58 9.00
CA LEU A 12 -25.75 -7.72 7.87
C LEU A 12 -25.69 -6.22 8.21
N ASP A 13 -25.69 -5.88 9.50
CA ASP A 13 -25.56 -4.50 9.98
C ASP A 13 -24.10 -4.08 10.18
N ALA A 14 -23.15 -5.01 10.02
CA ALA A 14 -21.74 -4.71 10.06
C ALA A 14 -21.32 -3.83 8.87
N GLU A 15 -20.22 -3.12 9.05
CA GLU A 15 -19.61 -2.32 7.99
C GLU A 15 -18.83 -3.21 7.04
N VAL A 16 -18.83 -2.84 5.75
CA VAL A 16 -17.99 -3.47 4.73
C VAL A 16 -16.52 -3.19 5.04
N ASP A 17 -15.70 -4.23 5.12
CA ASP A 17 -14.26 -4.08 5.34
C ASP A 17 -13.60 -3.59 4.04
N PRO A 18 -12.77 -2.54 4.10
CA PRO A 18 -12.07 -2.03 2.93
C PRO A 18 -10.99 -2.99 2.39
N ARG A 19 -10.60 -4.04 3.12
CA ARG A 19 -9.51 -4.96 2.74
C ARG A 19 -10.06 -6.36 2.51
N PHE A 20 -10.13 -6.81 1.26
CA PHE A 20 -10.59 -8.17 0.96
C PHE A 20 -9.80 -9.26 1.69
N GLY A 21 -8.48 -9.32 1.51
CA GLY A 21 -7.68 -10.44 2.01
C GLY A 21 -7.51 -10.48 3.54
N ARG A 22 -7.72 -9.33 4.20
CA ARG A 22 -7.53 -9.16 5.65
C ARG A 22 -8.79 -8.71 6.38
N CYS A 23 -9.95 -8.87 5.75
CA CYS A 23 -11.21 -8.63 6.45
C CYS A 23 -11.35 -9.62 7.60
N GLN A 24 -12.15 -9.27 8.59
CA GLN A 24 -12.41 -10.14 9.74
C GLN A 24 -13.39 -11.26 9.38
N TYR A 25 -14.42 -10.92 8.61
CA TYR A 25 -15.47 -11.85 8.20
C TYR A 25 -15.80 -11.72 6.71
N PHE A 26 -16.32 -12.80 6.15
CA PHE A 26 -17.04 -12.81 4.89
C PHE A 26 -18.50 -13.14 5.17
N VAL A 27 -19.40 -12.24 4.81
CA VAL A 27 -20.84 -12.48 4.86
C VAL A 27 -21.26 -13.00 3.49
N ILE A 28 -21.66 -14.25 3.42
CA ILE A 28 -22.14 -14.89 2.19
C ILE A 28 -23.66 -14.90 2.24
N VAL A 29 -24.30 -14.29 1.24
CA VAL A 29 -25.74 -14.05 1.24
C VAL A 29 -26.34 -14.41 -0.12
N ASP A 30 -27.56 -14.91 -0.10
CA ASP A 30 -28.41 -14.95 -1.30
C ASP A 30 -29.26 -13.65 -1.36
N PRO A 31 -29.09 -12.80 -2.39
CA PRO A 31 -29.80 -11.52 -2.49
C PRO A 31 -31.30 -11.67 -2.79
N GLU A 32 -31.78 -12.87 -3.14
CA GLU A 32 -33.20 -13.13 -3.36
C GLU A 32 -33.91 -13.44 -2.04
N THR A 33 -33.34 -14.34 -1.23
CA THR A 33 -33.94 -14.79 0.05
C THR A 33 -33.47 -13.99 1.27
N MET A 34 -32.37 -13.25 1.15
CA MET A 34 -31.66 -12.60 2.26
C MET A 34 -31.11 -13.56 3.32
N GLU A 35 -31.09 -14.86 3.05
CA GLU A 35 -30.41 -15.84 3.90
C GLU A 35 -28.90 -15.63 3.80
N PHE A 36 -28.23 -15.57 4.95
CA PHE A 36 -26.79 -15.34 5.02
C PHE A 36 -26.09 -16.31 5.97
N GLU A 37 -24.84 -16.63 5.65
CA GLU A 37 -23.87 -17.25 6.55
C GLU A 37 -22.70 -16.28 6.76
N ALA A 38 -22.18 -16.20 7.99
CA ALA A 38 -20.98 -15.44 8.28
C ALA A 38 -19.80 -16.40 8.47
N LEU A 39 -18.73 -16.15 7.72
CA LEU A 39 -17.51 -16.94 7.73
C LEU A 39 -16.36 -16.10 8.31
N GLU A 40 -15.72 -16.58 9.35
CA GLU A 40 -14.53 -15.93 9.90
C GLU A 40 -13.32 -16.13 8.99
N ASN A 41 -12.58 -15.06 8.71
CA ASN A 41 -11.39 -15.13 7.87
C ASN A 41 -10.16 -15.46 8.72
N SER A 42 -9.85 -16.75 8.83
CA SER A 42 -8.63 -17.23 9.48
C SER A 42 -7.33 -16.72 8.83
N SER A 43 -7.40 -16.24 7.58
CA SER A 43 -6.25 -15.71 6.85
C SER A 43 -5.94 -14.24 7.17
N ALA A 44 -6.78 -13.57 7.96
CA ALA A 44 -6.61 -12.14 8.28
C ALA A 44 -5.26 -11.82 8.94
N MET A 45 -4.73 -12.76 9.72
CA MET A 45 -3.47 -12.62 10.45
C MET A 45 -2.26 -13.22 9.71
N ALA A 46 -2.43 -13.69 8.48
CA ALA A 46 -1.34 -14.29 7.73
C ALA A 46 -0.25 -13.25 7.42
N ALA A 47 1.01 -13.60 7.69
CA ALA A 47 2.18 -12.76 7.43
C ALA A 47 2.33 -12.42 5.93
N GLY A 48 1.86 -13.30 5.05
CA GLY A 48 1.81 -13.10 3.60
C GLY A 48 0.74 -13.98 2.97
N GLY A 49 0.30 -13.62 1.76
CA GLY A 49 -0.65 -14.44 0.99
C GLY A 49 -2.10 -14.42 1.49
N ALA A 50 -2.45 -13.57 2.47
CA ALA A 50 -3.80 -13.49 3.05
C ALA A 50 -4.92 -13.40 2.00
N GLY A 51 -4.72 -12.61 0.94
CA GLY A 51 -5.68 -12.47 -0.16
C GLY A 51 -5.85 -13.73 -1.02
N ILE A 52 -4.81 -14.53 -1.20
CA ILE A 52 -4.87 -15.81 -1.94
C ILE A 52 -5.67 -16.82 -1.13
N SER A 53 -5.33 -16.97 0.15
CA SER A 53 -6.02 -17.91 1.06
C SER A 53 -7.50 -17.55 1.24
N ALA A 54 -7.80 -16.25 1.40
CA ALA A 54 -9.17 -15.76 1.46
C ALA A 54 -9.94 -16.02 0.15
N ALA A 55 -9.32 -15.77 -1.01
CA ALA A 55 -9.95 -16.05 -2.30
C ALA A 55 -10.25 -17.55 -2.47
N GLN A 56 -9.31 -18.44 -2.14
CA GLN A 56 -9.51 -19.89 -2.18
C GLN A 56 -10.65 -20.35 -1.28
N MET A 57 -10.73 -19.78 -0.07
CA MET A 57 -11.80 -20.07 0.89
C MET A 57 -13.18 -19.72 0.31
N ILE A 58 -13.31 -18.56 -0.34
CA ILE A 58 -14.58 -18.10 -0.93
C ILE A 58 -14.95 -18.86 -2.20
N THR A 59 -13.98 -19.21 -3.04
CA THR A 59 -14.22 -20.05 -4.23
C THR A 59 -14.84 -21.39 -3.85
N GLY A 60 -14.43 -21.99 -2.73
CA GLY A 60 -14.99 -23.26 -2.23
C GLY A 60 -16.44 -23.18 -1.74
N LYS A 61 -16.99 -21.97 -1.53
CA LYS A 61 -18.36 -21.76 -1.02
C LYS A 61 -19.43 -21.61 -2.11
N GLY A 62 -19.03 -21.71 -3.38
CA GLY A 62 -19.95 -21.57 -4.52
C GLY A 62 -20.48 -20.14 -4.68
N VAL A 63 -19.64 -19.16 -4.37
CA VAL A 63 -19.93 -17.74 -4.54
C VAL A 63 -19.70 -17.34 -6.00
N GLU A 64 -20.57 -16.51 -6.55
CA GLU A 64 -20.48 -16.02 -7.94
C GLU A 64 -19.97 -14.58 -8.01
N VAL A 65 -20.19 -13.80 -6.95
CA VAL A 65 -19.85 -12.37 -6.88
C VAL A 65 -19.22 -12.03 -5.54
N VAL A 66 -18.15 -11.24 -5.56
CA VAL A 66 -17.50 -10.70 -4.37
C VAL A 66 -17.66 -9.18 -4.34
N LEU A 67 -18.24 -8.66 -3.27
CA LEU A 67 -18.30 -7.23 -2.96
C LEU A 67 -17.25 -6.90 -1.90
N THR A 68 -16.37 -5.95 -2.19
CA THR A 68 -15.35 -5.51 -1.24
C THR A 68 -15.00 -4.05 -1.43
N GLY A 69 -14.34 -3.43 -0.45
CA GLY A 69 -13.77 -2.11 -0.67
C GLY A 69 -12.61 -2.19 -1.65
N ASN A 70 -11.56 -2.94 -1.32
CA ASN A 70 -10.38 -3.08 -2.16
C ASN A 70 -9.98 -4.54 -2.35
N CYS A 71 -9.60 -4.86 -3.59
CA CYS A 71 -9.04 -6.15 -3.96
C CYS A 71 -7.61 -5.97 -4.50
N GLY A 72 -6.65 -6.67 -3.89
CA GLY A 72 -5.26 -6.70 -4.36
C GLY A 72 -5.04 -7.67 -5.53
N PRO A 73 -3.94 -7.53 -6.27
CA PRO A 73 -3.72 -8.25 -7.54
C PRO A 73 -3.70 -9.76 -7.36
N ASN A 74 -3.07 -10.26 -6.29
CA ASN A 74 -3.01 -11.69 -6.00
C ASN A 74 -4.39 -12.30 -5.72
N ALA A 75 -5.25 -11.58 -4.99
CA ALA A 75 -6.61 -12.03 -4.71
C ALA A 75 -7.48 -11.97 -5.98
N TYR A 76 -7.38 -10.87 -6.71
CA TYR A 76 -8.12 -10.67 -7.95
C TYR A 76 -7.82 -11.76 -8.98
N GLN A 77 -6.54 -12.13 -9.15
CA GLN A 77 -6.14 -13.22 -10.04
C GLN A 77 -6.80 -14.56 -9.68
N VAL A 78 -6.85 -14.91 -8.40
CA VAL A 78 -7.46 -16.17 -7.94
C VAL A 78 -8.98 -16.14 -8.14
N LEU A 79 -9.64 -15.04 -7.76
CA LEU A 79 -11.08 -14.87 -7.92
C LEU A 79 -11.50 -14.90 -9.40
N SER A 80 -10.76 -14.17 -10.25
CA SER A 80 -11.02 -14.13 -11.70
C SER A 80 -10.75 -15.47 -12.37
N ALA A 81 -9.69 -16.19 -11.99
CA ALA A 81 -9.40 -17.53 -12.52
C ALA A 81 -10.48 -18.55 -12.12
N ALA A 82 -11.13 -18.35 -10.98
CA ALA A 82 -12.27 -19.14 -10.53
C ALA A 82 -13.61 -18.71 -11.17
N GLY A 83 -13.62 -17.67 -12.01
CA GLY A 83 -14.83 -17.16 -12.67
C GLY A 83 -15.72 -16.29 -11.79
N LEU A 84 -15.23 -15.82 -10.63
CA LEU A 84 -15.99 -14.93 -9.74
C LEU A 84 -15.90 -13.49 -10.24
N ARG A 85 -17.04 -12.78 -10.19
CA ARG A 85 -17.09 -11.34 -10.49
C ARG A 85 -16.69 -10.55 -9.26
N VAL A 86 -15.69 -9.69 -9.38
CA VAL A 86 -15.20 -8.86 -8.26
C VAL A 86 -15.67 -7.42 -8.44
N ILE A 87 -16.39 -6.91 -7.46
CA ILE A 87 -16.83 -5.52 -7.38
C ILE A 87 -16.07 -4.86 -6.24
N THR A 88 -15.30 -3.83 -6.56
CA THR A 88 -14.57 -3.02 -5.60
C THR A 88 -15.22 -1.65 -5.41
N GLY A 89 -14.70 -0.85 -4.48
CA GLY A 89 -15.25 0.47 -4.14
C GLY A 89 -16.51 0.40 -3.27
N VAL A 90 -16.87 -0.77 -2.74
CA VAL A 90 -18.04 -0.94 -1.89
C VAL A 90 -17.73 -0.44 -0.48
N SER A 91 -18.63 0.35 0.09
CA SER A 91 -18.50 0.92 1.44
C SER A 91 -19.87 1.06 2.11
N GLY A 92 -19.88 1.34 3.42
CA GLY A 92 -21.08 1.41 4.25
C GLY A 92 -21.48 0.05 4.81
N LYS A 93 -22.78 -0.13 5.12
CA LYS A 93 -23.28 -1.37 5.72
C LYS A 93 -23.40 -2.49 4.70
N VAL A 94 -23.18 -3.73 5.15
CA VAL A 94 -23.33 -4.94 4.32
C VAL A 94 -24.75 -5.00 3.72
N ARG A 95 -25.79 -4.68 4.48
CA ARG A 95 -27.18 -4.64 3.97
C ARG A 95 -27.36 -3.67 2.80
N ASP A 96 -26.72 -2.51 2.86
CA ASP A 96 -26.85 -1.46 1.86
C ASP A 96 -26.08 -1.84 0.60
N ALA A 97 -24.92 -2.49 0.76
CA ALA A 97 -24.18 -3.09 -0.34
C ALA A 97 -25.00 -4.17 -1.07
N ILE A 98 -25.72 -5.02 -0.35
CA ILE A 98 -26.58 -6.04 -0.98
C ILE A 98 -27.72 -5.39 -1.77
N GLN A 99 -28.35 -4.35 -1.22
CA GLN A 99 -29.41 -3.61 -1.90
C GLN A 99 -28.89 -2.88 -3.15
N ALA A 100 -27.75 -2.19 -3.03
CA ALA A 100 -27.10 -1.51 -4.15
C ALA A 100 -26.75 -2.49 -5.27
N TYR A 101 -26.27 -3.69 -4.94
CA TYR A 101 -26.04 -4.75 -5.90
C TYR A 101 -27.33 -5.21 -6.59
N LYS A 102 -28.41 -5.44 -5.82
CA LYS A 102 -29.72 -5.84 -6.36
C LYS A 102 -30.33 -4.77 -7.28
N SER A 103 -30.07 -3.49 -7.00
CA SER A 103 -30.50 -2.37 -7.83
C SER A 103 -29.63 -2.14 -9.08
N GLY A 104 -28.55 -2.91 -9.27
CA GLY A 104 -27.65 -2.78 -10.42
C GLY A 104 -26.74 -1.56 -10.37
N GLN A 105 -26.53 -0.95 -9.20
CA GLN A 105 -25.69 0.24 -9.06
C GLN A 105 -24.18 -0.03 -9.12
N PHE A 106 -23.77 -1.30 -9.03
CA PHE A 106 -22.37 -1.68 -9.12
C PHE A 106 -22.00 -2.16 -10.52
N GLN A 107 -20.90 -1.62 -11.05
CA GLN A 107 -20.22 -2.18 -12.22
C GLN A 107 -19.17 -3.18 -11.75
N ALA A 108 -19.12 -4.34 -12.40
CA ALA A 108 -18.06 -5.32 -12.17
C ALA A 108 -16.71 -4.70 -12.54
N THR A 109 -15.70 -4.91 -11.70
CA THR A 109 -14.35 -4.39 -11.92
C THR A 109 -13.56 -5.39 -12.75
N SER A 110 -12.91 -4.93 -13.80
CA SER A 110 -12.05 -5.76 -14.66
C SER A 110 -10.58 -5.75 -14.25
N GLN A 111 -10.20 -5.00 -13.21
CA GLN A 111 -8.82 -4.78 -12.76
C GLN A 111 -8.74 -4.66 -11.23
N PRO A 112 -7.60 -5.01 -10.59
CA PRO A 112 -7.39 -4.82 -9.16
C PRO A 112 -7.35 -3.32 -8.79
N THR A 113 -7.71 -3.00 -7.54
CA THR A 113 -7.87 -1.59 -7.09
C THR A 113 -6.73 -1.09 -6.21
N VAL A 114 -5.83 -1.98 -5.78
CA VAL A 114 -4.62 -1.61 -5.03
C VAL A 114 -3.37 -2.20 -5.67
N ASP A 115 -2.26 -1.50 -5.54
CA ASP A 115 -0.96 -1.96 -6.03
C ASP A 115 -0.48 -3.22 -5.31
N ALA A 116 0.36 -4.01 -5.96
CA ALA A 116 0.92 -5.26 -5.45
C ALA A 116 1.70 -5.13 -4.12
N HIS A 117 2.06 -3.91 -3.71
CA HIS A 117 2.86 -3.59 -2.53
C HIS A 117 2.07 -2.99 -1.37
N PHE A 118 0.73 -2.86 -1.47
CA PHE A 118 -0.09 -2.26 -0.43
C PHE A 118 -0.19 -3.18 0.81
N GLY A 119 0.66 -2.94 1.82
CA GLY A 119 0.69 -3.70 3.08
C GLY A 119 2.07 -4.12 3.57
N MET A 120 3.14 -3.84 2.83
CA MET A 120 4.51 -3.90 3.37
C MET A 120 4.72 -2.63 4.21
N GLY A 121 4.80 -2.79 5.53
CA GLY A 121 4.76 -1.70 6.50
C GLY A 121 5.64 -0.51 6.10
N ALA A 122 4.99 0.64 5.88
CA ALA A 122 5.68 1.92 5.84
C ALA A 122 6.17 2.23 7.26
N THR A 123 7.38 1.79 7.60
CA THR A 123 8.20 2.57 8.53
C THR A 123 8.50 3.91 7.84
N PRO A 124 8.03 5.04 8.38
CA PRO A 124 8.42 6.34 7.87
C PRO A 124 9.88 6.57 8.26
N GLY A 125 10.75 6.64 7.26
CA GLY A 125 12.12 7.09 7.44
C GLY A 125 13.17 5.99 7.38
N THR A 126 13.70 5.76 6.17
CA THR A 126 15.12 5.92 5.87
C THR A 126 15.27 5.85 4.36
N GLY A 127 15.47 6.99 3.74
CA GLY A 127 15.78 7.08 2.32
C GLY A 127 17.10 6.38 1.98
N ALA A 128 17.07 5.75 0.81
CA ALA A 128 18.16 5.45 -0.12
C ALA A 128 19.60 5.60 0.40
N GLY A 129 20.28 4.47 0.53
CA GLY A 129 21.72 4.36 0.35
C GLY A 129 22.00 3.47 -0.85
N ALA A 130 22.17 4.08 -2.03
CA ALA A 130 22.81 3.46 -3.18
C ALA A 130 24.21 2.96 -2.77
N GLY A 131 24.61 1.83 -3.34
CA GLY A 131 25.66 0.98 -2.80
C GLY A 131 27.06 1.59 -2.69
N PHE A 132 27.83 0.96 -1.82
CA PHE A 132 29.23 0.65 -2.05
C PHE A 132 29.44 -0.78 -1.58
N GLY A 133 29.63 -1.69 -2.54
CA GLY A 133 30.19 -3.00 -2.25
C GLY A 133 31.63 -2.80 -1.79
N MET A 134 31.93 -3.18 -0.56
CA MET A 134 33.29 -3.38 -0.09
C MET A 134 33.35 -4.79 0.50
N GLY A 135 33.73 -5.75 -0.36
CA GLY A 135 34.20 -7.04 0.10
C GLY A 135 35.39 -6.84 1.02
N GLY A 136 35.39 -7.53 2.16
CA GLY A 136 36.45 -7.39 3.14
C GLY A 136 36.27 -8.32 4.33
N GLY A 137 36.71 -9.57 4.15
CA GLY A 137 37.30 -10.40 5.22
C GLY A 137 36.50 -10.57 6.50
N GLY A 138 35.60 -11.55 6.52
CA GLY A 138 35.17 -12.18 7.76
C GLY A 138 36.32 -12.98 8.38
N MET A 139 37.12 -12.35 9.24
CA MET A 139 38.01 -13.03 10.16
C MET A 139 37.34 -13.07 11.53
N GLY A 140 36.82 -14.24 11.89
CA GLY A 140 36.21 -14.46 13.19
C GLY A 140 37.24 -14.32 14.32
N MET A 141 36.99 -13.41 15.26
CA MET A 141 37.53 -13.49 16.60
C MET A 141 36.38 -13.45 17.62
N ARG A 142 35.88 -14.65 17.89
CA ARG A 142 35.28 -15.01 19.17
C ARG A 142 36.30 -14.67 20.28
N ARG A 143 36.00 -13.65 21.10
CA ARG A 143 36.57 -13.52 22.45
C ARG A 143 35.56 -12.81 23.34
N GLY A 144 34.89 -13.61 24.17
CA GLY A 144 34.09 -13.07 25.25
C GLY A 144 34.96 -12.34 26.26
N MET A 145 34.42 -11.27 26.83
CA MET A 145 34.78 -10.78 28.14
C MET A 145 33.63 -9.89 28.63
N GLY A 146 32.85 -10.41 29.58
CA GLY A 146 31.93 -9.58 30.35
C GLY A 146 32.70 -8.65 31.27
N MET A 147 32.14 -7.46 31.51
CA MET A 147 32.34 -6.70 32.74
C MET A 147 31.28 -5.59 32.79
N GLY A 148 30.16 -5.89 33.44
CA GLY A 148 29.30 -4.85 34.01
C GLY A 148 29.83 -4.51 35.39
N MET A 149 30.31 -3.27 35.58
CA MET A 149 30.32 -2.57 36.87
C MET A 149 30.71 -1.10 36.65
N GLY A 150 29.75 -0.18 36.76
CA GLY A 150 29.98 1.26 36.62
C GLY A 150 29.04 2.06 37.50
N ARG A 151 29.48 2.27 38.75
CA ARG A 151 28.84 3.01 39.84
C ARG A 151 29.38 4.46 39.82
N GLY A 152 28.50 5.47 39.76
CA GLY A 152 28.88 6.88 39.93
C GLY A 152 27.68 7.82 39.76
N MET A 153 26.95 8.14 40.83
CA MET A 153 27.18 9.25 41.78
C MET A 153 26.68 10.60 41.23
N GLY A 154 25.39 10.88 41.46
CA GLY A 154 24.86 12.24 41.38
C GLY A 154 25.20 13.03 42.64
N ARG A 155 25.56 14.31 42.47
CA ARG A 155 25.26 15.48 43.34
C ARG A 155 25.98 16.71 42.76
N GLY A 156 25.29 17.82 42.51
CA GLY A 156 25.96 19.06 42.12
C GLY A 156 25.01 20.20 41.74
N MET A 157 24.53 20.91 42.75
CA MET A 157 23.69 22.11 42.72
C MET A 157 24.60 23.35 42.51
N GLY A 158 24.24 24.29 41.63
CA GLY A 158 25.06 25.49 41.39
C GLY A 158 24.30 26.61 40.65
N MET A 159 23.79 27.55 41.43
CA MET A 159 23.00 28.73 41.07
C MET A 159 23.92 29.87 40.61
N GLY A 160 23.58 30.56 39.51
CA GLY A 160 24.38 31.68 38.98
C GLY A 160 23.57 32.67 38.16
N ARG A 161 22.89 33.59 38.86
CA ARG A 161 22.16 34.74 38.33
C ARG A 161 23.15 35.84 37.96
N GLY A 162 23.26 36.21 36.69
CA GLY A 162 24.12 37.29 36.21
C GLY A 162 23.39 38.17 35.19
N MET A 163 22.99 39.36 35.62
CA MET A 163 22.35 40.41 34.82
C MET A 163 23.45 41.26 34.18
N GLY A 164 23.48 41.35 32.85
CA GLY A 164 24.49 42.11 32.10
C GLY A 164 23.90 42.72 30.83
N ARG A 165 23.42 43.96 30.96
CA ARG A 165 23.01 44.85 29.87
C ARG A 165 24.28 45.33 29.15
N GLY A 166 24.46 44.98 27.87
CA GLY A 166 25.62 45.39 27.08
C GLY A 166 25.30 45.44 25.60
N MET A 167 24.96 46.65 25.12
CA MET A 167 24.82 47.02 23.73
C MET A 167 26.22 47.37 23.20
N GLY A 168 26.68 46.73 22.12
CA GLY A 168 28.04 46.95 21.61
C GLY A 168 28.32 46.27 20.26
N MET A 169 27.98 47.01 19.20
CA MET A 169 28.73 47.23 17.95
C MET A 169 29.63 46.11 17.39
N GLY A 170 29.34 45.74 16.15
CA GLY A 170 30.06 44.74 15.38
C GLY A 170 31.50 45.08 14.99
N GLY A 171 32.16 44.06 14.44
CA GLY A 171 33.53 44.10 13.96
C GLY A 171 34.25 42.83 14.37
N GLY A 172 34.19 41.79 13.52
CA GLY A 172 34.85 40.52 13.81
C GLY A 172 34.84 39.58 12.62
N MET A 173 35.77 39.81 11.70
CA MET A 173 36.17 38.85 10.66
C MET A 173 36.52 37.50 11.30
N GLY A 174 35.79 36.46 10.93
CA GLY A 174 36.08 35.08 11.27
C GLY A 174 35.62 34.19 10.12
N ALA A 175 36.57 33.77 9.29
CA ALA A 175 36.36 32.93 8.12
C ALA A 175 35.80 31.56 8.53
N GLY A 176 34.47 31.41 8.43
CA GLY A 176 33.79 30.12 8.45
C GLY A 176 33.64 29.59 7.03
N ILE A 177 34.34 28.49 6.74
CA ILE A 177 34.21 27.73 5.48
C ILE A 177 32.80 27.15 5.43
N MET A 178 31.98 27.68 4.53
CA MET A 178 30.63 27.21 4.25
C MET A 178 30.72 25.99 3.31
N PRO A 179 29.99 24.89 3.54
CA PRO A 179 29.87 23.84 2.53
C PRO A 179 29.11 24.40 1.30
N PRO A 180 29.39 23.90 0.09
CA PRO A 180 28.75 24.42 -1.12
C PRO A 180 27.25 24.14 -1.07
N VAL A 181 26.45 25.20 -1.14
CA VAL A 181 25.01 25.11 -1.39
C VAL A 181 24.78 24.39 -2.71
N SER A 182 24.19 23.21 -2.65
CA SER A 182 23.68 22.52 -3.83
C SER A 182 22.55 23.38 -4.43
N PRO A 183 22.49 23.58 -5.76
CA PRO A 183 21.40 24.35 -6.33
C PRO A 183 20.08 23.61 -6.07
N THR A 184 19.16 24.26 -5.36
CA THR A 184 17.79 23.77 -5.22
C THR A 184 17.17 23.66 -6.61
N PRO A 185 16.57 22.51 -6.98
CA PRO A 185 15.85 22.38 -8.24
C PRO A 185 14.77 23.47 -8.27
N GLN A 186 14.82 24.31 -9.30
CA GLN A 186 13.77 25.29 -9.53
C GLN A 186 12.45 24.52 -9.74
N PRO A 187 11.33 24.96 -9.15
CA PRO A 187 10.04 24.36 -9.47
C PRO A 187 9.80 24.56 -10.97
N ALA A 188 9.56 23.46 -11.68
CA ALA A 188 9.30 23.49 -13.11
C ALA A 188 8.17 24.49 -13.39
N THR A 189 8.41 25.41 -14.30
CA THR A 189 7.38 26.38 -14.71
C THR A 189 6.19 25.62 -15.30
N PRO A 190 4.95 26.14 -15.20
CA PRO A 190 3.76 25.49 -15.79
C PRO A 190 3.92 25.15 -17.28
N GLU A 191 4.77 25.89 -17.99
CA GLU A 191 5.12 25.64 -19.40
C GLU A 191 5.95 24.37 -19.58
N GLN A 192 6.92 24.11 -18.68
CA GLN A 192 7.73 22.89 -18.69
C GLN A 192 6.90 21.66 -18.32
N GLU A 193 5.91 21.81 -17.43
CA GLU A 193 4.97 20.74 -17.10
C GLU A 193 4.06 20.40 -18.28
N LEU A 194 3.56 21.42 -19.00
CA LEU A 194 2.79 21.22 -20.22
C LEU A 194 3.59 20.48 -21.31
N GLU A 195 4.85 20.84 -21.48
CA GLU A 195 5.74 20.19 -22.46
C GLU A 195 6.05 18.74 -22.06
N ALA A 196 6.29 18.48 -20.77
CA ALA A 196 6.47 17.13 -20.24
C ALA A 196 5.21 16.27 -20.40
N LEU A 197 4.02 16.83 -20.18
CA LEU A 197 2.75 16.12 -20.39
C LEU A 197 2.49 15.84 -21.87
N ARG A 198 2.83 16.77 -22.77
CA ARG A 198 2.76 16.55 -24.22
C ARG A 198 3.72 15.44 -24.67
N ALA A 199 4.95 15.45 -24.17
CA ALA A 199 5.93 14.40 -24.45
C ALA A 199 5.43 13.02 -23.96
N GLN A 200 4.86 12.96 -22.74
CA GLN A 200 4.24 11.74 -22.21
C GLN A 200 3.05 11.27 -23.08
N SER A 201 2.19 12.20 -23.52
CA SER A 201 1.07 11.86 -24.41
C SER A 201 1.53 11.30 -25.75
N GLN A 202 2.61 11.84 -26.33
CA GLN A 202 3.17 11.35 -27.59
C GLN A 202 3.80 9.96 -27.44
N ALA A 203 4.53 9.73 -26.34
CA ALA A 203 5.12 8.42 -26.05
C ALA A 203 4.02 7.34 -25.89
N LEU A 204 2.96 7.64 -25.15
CA LEU A 204 1.83 6.71 -24.99
C LEU A 204 1.14 6.42 -26.33
N ALA A 205 0.98 7.42 -27.21
CA ALA A 205 0.43 7.21 -28.53
C ALA A 205 1.29 6.26 -29.38
N GLN A 206 2.62 6.38 -29.30
CA GLN A 206 3.54 5.45 -29.97
C GLN A 206 3.38 4.03 -29.42
N GLN A 207 3.35 3.85 -28.10
CA GLN A 207 3.15 2.54 -27.48
C GLN A 207 1.83 1.89 -27.90
N LEU A 208 0.73 2.67 -27.94
CA LEU A 208 -0.56 2.17 -28.42
C LEU A 208 -0.48 1.68 -29.87
N SER A 209 0.23 2.40 -30.73
CA SER A 209 0.40 2.00 -32.13
C SER A 209 1.20 0.70 -32.27
N GLU A 210 2.23 0.48 -31.44
CA GLU A 210 3.03 -0.74 -31.45
C GLU A 210 2.24 -1.95 -30.92
N ILE A 211 1.43 -1.75 -29.89
CA ILE A 211 0.54 -2.78 -29.36
C ILE A 211 -0.48 -3.19 -30.42
N GLN A 212 -1.11 -2.22 -31.10
CA GLN A 212 -2.06 -2.50 -32.18
C GLN A 212 -1.40 -3.29 -33.32
N ARG A 213 -0.20 -2.91 -33.74
CA ARG A 213 0.56 -3.65 -34.74
C ARG A 213 0.86 -5.09 -34.32
N SER A 214 1.23 -5.30 -33.06
CA SER A 214 1.48 -6.63 -32.51
C SER A 214 0.22 -7.50 -32.49
N ILE A 215 -0.94 -6.89 -32.19
CA ILE A 215 -2.24 -7.57 -32.25
C ILE A 215 -2.53 -8.03 -33.68
N GLU A 216 -2.39 -7.16 -34.68
CA GLU A 216 -2.63 -7.52 -36.09
C GLU A 216 -1.70 -8.63 -36.59
N GLU A 217 -0.42 -8.61 -36.19
CA GLU A 217 0.53 -9.66 -36.55
C GLU A 217 0.16 -11.02 -35.93
N LEU A 218 -0.31 -11.02 -34.68
CA LEU A 218 -0.78 -12.22 -34.00
C LEU A 218 -2.10 -12.74 -34.59
N GLU A 219 -3.02 -11.87 -34.99
CA GLU A 219 -4.25 -12.25 -35.69
C GLU A 219 -3.97 -12.87 -37.06
N LYS A 220 -3.01 -12.31 -37.81
CA LYS A 220 -2.58 -12.88 -39.11
C LYS A 220 -1.89 -14.24 -38.96
N LYS A 221 -1.10 -14.46 -37.90
CA LYS A 221 -0.47 -15.75 -37.63
C LYS A 221 -1.45 -16.85 -37.19
N ARG A 222 -2.66 -16.47 -36.79
CA ARG A 222 -3.69 -17.38 -36.27
C ARG A 222 -4.72 -17.80 -37.34
N LYS A 223 -4.71 -17.19 -38.52
CA LYS A 223 -5.43 -17.61 -39.73
C LYS A 223 -4.53 -18.46 -40.63
#